data_AF-A0A401U465-F1
#
_entry.id   AF-A0A401U465-F1
#
_cell.length_a   1.000
_cell.length_b   1.000
_cell.length_c   1.000
_cell.angle_alpha   90.00
_cell.angle_beta   90.00
_cell.angle_gamma   90.00
#
_symmetry.space_group_name_H-M   'P 1'
#
loop_
_entity.id
_entity.type
_entity.pdbx_description
1 polymer ?
#
loop_
_entity_poly.entity_id
_entity_poly.type
_entity_poly.pdbx_seq_one_letter_code
_entity_poly.pdbx_strand_id
1 'polypeptide(L)' 'MLGERAALNCLARASGVATASWGSVREAEGAGWGGRLAGTRKTTPGFRLVEKYAMMVGGVASHRYDLSGMLMVKDN' A
#
# COMPACT_ATOMS: atom_id res chain seq x y z
N MET A 1 25.73 13.25 -8.26
CA MET A 1 25.65 13.04 -6.79
C MET A 1 25.32 11.58 -6.51
N LEU A 2 25.97 10.95 -5.53
CA LEU A 2 25.66 9.57 -5.11
C LEU A 2 24.37 9.60 -4.27
N GLY A 3 23.27 9.03 -4.76
CA GLY A 3 22.01 8.90 -3.99
C GLY A 3 20.78 9.54 -4.64
N GLU A 4 20.93 10.49 -5.55
CA GLU A 4 19.82 11.18 -6.22
C GLU A 4 18.84 10.20 -6.87
N ARG A 5 19.35 9.29 -7.72
CA ARG A 5 18.52 8.29 -8.40
C ARG A 5 17.80 7.35 -7.43
N ALA A 6 18.48 6.91 -6.37
CA ALA A 6 17.89 6.01 -5.39
C ALA A 6 16.75 6.72 -4.63
N ALA A 7 16.98 7.96 -4.20
CA ALA A 7 16.00 8.77 -3.50
C ALA A 7 14.78 9.06 -4.40
N LEU A 8 15.00 9.53 -5.63
CA LEU A 8 13.92 9.84 -6.57
C LEU A 8 13.12 8.60 -6.95
N ASN A 9 13.76 7.45 -7.17
CA ASN A 9 13.04 6.21 -7.47
C ASN A 9 12.17 5.76 -6.29
N CYS A 10 12.70 5.82 -5.07
CA CYS A 10 11.93 5.49 -3.87
C CYS A 10 10.73 6.42 -3.69
N LEU A 11 10.95 7.74 -3.80
CA LEU A 11 9.89 8.74 -3.66
C LEU A 11 8.84 8.61 -4.77
N ALA A 12 9.25 8.45 -6.02
CA ALA A 12 8.32 8.29 -7.14
C ALA A 12 7.40 7.07 -6.93
N ARG A 13 7.98 5.94 -6.51
CA ARG A 13 7.22 4.70 -6.23
C ARG A 13 6.30 4.86 -5.02
N ALA A 14 6.79 5.42 -3.92
CA ALA A 14 6.00 5.65 -2.71
C ALA A 14 4.83 6.60 -2.98
N SER A 15 5.09 7.73 -3.64
CA SER A 15 4.05 8.70 -4.02
C SER A 15 3.02 8.09 -4.95
N GLY A 16 3.43 7.29 -5.95
CA GLY A 16 2.51 6.60 -6.84
C GLY A 16 1.53 5.68 -6.10
N VAL A 17 2.03 4.89 -5.15
CA VAL A 17 1.19 4.00 -4.34
C VAL A 17 0.25 4.80 -3.42
N ALA A 18 0.73 5.88 -2.80
CA ALA A 18 -0.09 6.73 -1.94
C ALA A 18 -1.20 7.43 -2.72
N THR A 19 -0.91 7.97 -3.90
CA THR A 19 -1.90 8.61 -4.78
C THR A 19 -2.97 7.62 -5.26
N ALA A 20 -2.58 6.42 -5.67
CA ALA A 20 -3.54 5.39 -6.10
C ALA A 20 -4.43 4.92 -4.93
N SER A 21 -3.83 4.77 -3.74
CA SER A 21 -4.55 4.41 -2.52
C SER A 21 -5.57 5.48 -2.13
N TRP A 22 -5.16 6.75 -2.16
CA TRP A 22 -6.03 7.90 -1.89
C TRP A 22 -7.19 7.96 -2.88
N GLY A 23 -6.91 7.82 -4.18
CA GLY A 23 -7.95 7.81 -5.22
C GLY A 23 -9.00 6.72 -4.98
N SER A 24 -8.56 5.52 -4.62
CA SER A 24 -9.47 4.39 -4.33
C SER A 24 -10.35 4.68 -3.10
N VAL A 25 -9.76 5.26 -2.04
CA VAL A 25 -10.51 5.64 -0.83
C VAL A 25 -11.56 6.70 -1.16
N ARG A 26 -11.20 7.73 -1.93
CA ARG A 26 -12.13 8.78 -2.37
C ARG A 26 -13.28 8.21 -3.21
N GLU A 27 -12.99 7.26 -4.10
CA GLU A 27 -14.01 6.60 -4.90
C GLU A 27 -15.00 5.81 -4.02
N ALA A 28 -14.49 5.03 -3.06
CA ALA A 28 -15.33 4.27 -2.15
C ALA A 28 -16.19 5.18 -1.25
N GLU A 29 -15.60 6.23 -0.68
CA GLU A 29 -16.33 7.24 0.10
C GLU A 29 -17.40 7.95 -0.75
N GLY A 30 -17.07 8.30 -2.01
CA GLY A 30 -18.00 8.93 -2.95
C GLY A 30 -19.20 8.03 -3.30
N ALA A 31 -19.01 6.71 -3.23
CA ALA A 31 -20.08 5.72 -3.36
C ALA A 31 -20.89 5.50 -2.06
N GLY A 32 -20.61 6.27 -0.99
CA GLY A 32 -21.28 6.14 0.30
C GLY A 32 -20.81 4.94 1.13
N TRP A 33 -19.66 4.35 0.81
CA TRP A 33 -19.15 3.19 1.53
C TRP A 33 -18.44 3.60 2.82
N GLY A 34 -18.91 3.08 3.97
CA GLY A 34 -18.35 3.35 5.30
C GLY A 34 -17.28 2.37 5.78
N GLY A 35 -16.81 1.47 4.92
CA GLY A 35 -15.82 0.45 5.27
C GLY A 35 -14.36 0.94 5.21
N ARG A 36 -13.41 0.01 5.33
CA ARG A 36 -11.97 0.29 5.17
C ARG A 36 -11.40 -0.48 3.99
N LEU A 37 -10.85 0.24 3.03
CA LEU A 37 -10.08 -0.39 1.95
C LEU A 37 -8.81 -0.99 2.52
N ALA A 38 -8.41 -2.15 2.02
CA ALA A 38 -7.26 -2.89 2.51
C ALA A 38 -6.33 -3.29 1.36
N GLY A 39 -5.03 -3.11 1.57
CA GLY A 39 -4.00 -3.58 0.66
C GLY A 39 -3.81 -5.09 0.71
N THR A 40 -2.85 -5.61 -0.06
CA THR A 40 -2.54 -7.05 -0.12
C THR A 40 -1.06 -7.33 0.13
N ARG A 41 -0.66 -8.61 0.13
CA ARG A 41 0.76 -9.03 0.15
C ARG A 41 1.39 -9.12 -1.25
N LYS A 42 0.66 -8.73 -2.30
CA LYS A 42 1.18 -8.62 -3.68
C LYS A 42 2.01 -7.34 -3.83
N THR A 43 3.07 -7.27 -3.06
CA THR A 43 4.03 -6.15 -3.02
C THR A 43 5.30 -6.52 -3.77
N THR A 44 6.04 -5.54 -4.27
CA THR A 44 7.33 -5.76 -4.92
C THR A 44 8.31 -6.48 -3.96
N PRO A 45 8.95 -7.59 -4.38
CA PRO A 45 9.97 -8.26 -3.57
C PRO A 45 11.05 -7.29 -3.09
N GLY A 46 11.37 -7.30 -1.79
CA GLY A 46 12.36 -6.39 -1.19
C GLY A 46 11.88 -4.96 -0.92
N PHE A 47 10.73 -4.53 -1.45
CA PHE A 47 10.23 -3.15 -1.32
C PHE A 47 8.93 -3.01 -0.54
N ARG A 48 8.49 -4.09 0.12
CA ARG A 48 7.21 -4.17 0.85
C ARG A 48 7.01 -3.07 1.88
N LEU A 49 8.06 -2.74 2.65
CA LEU A 49 7.96 -1.75 3.71
C LEU A 49 7.49 -0.39 3.18
N VAL A 50 8.12 0.07 2.09
CA VAL A 50 7.80 1.36 1.46
C VAL A 50 6.40 1.35 0.87
N GLU A 51 6.01 0.28 0.16
CA GLU A 51 4.68 0.18 -0.44
C GLU A 51 3.56 0.12 0.62
N LYS A 52 3.76 -0.63 1.71
CA LYS A 52 2.79 -0.71 2.81
C LYS A 52 2.68 0.62 3.57
N TYR A 53 3.81 1.30 3.78
CA TYR A 53 3.82 2.64 4.36
C TYR A 53 3.04 3.62 3.47
N ALA A 54 3.33 3.63 2.17
CA ALA A 54 2.62 4.47 1.22
C ALA A 54 1.11 4.19 1.16
N MET A 55 0.68 2.93 1.25
CA MET A 55 -0.75 2.57 1.36
C MET A 55 -1.40 3.23 2.58
N MET A 56 -0.76 3.16 3.74
CA MET A 56 -1.25 3.77 4.98
C MET A 56 -1.32 5.30 4.86
N VAL A 57 -0.30 5.93 4.27
CA VAL A 57 -0.29 7.38 3.99
C VAL A 57 -1.44 7.77 3.06
N GLY A 58 -1.76 6.93 2.06
CA GLY A 58 -2.91 7.13 1.17
C GLY A 58 -4.27 6.77 1.76
N GLY A 59 -4.36 6.41 3.04
CA GLY A 59 -5.62 6.12 3.73
C GLY A 59 -6.14 4.68 3.58
N VAL A 60 -5.37 3.79 2.94
CA VAL A 60 -5.72 2.36 2.80
C VAL A 60 -5.10 1.57 3.95
N ALA A 61 -5.86 0.69 4.58
CA ALA A 61 -5.35 -0.19 5.62
C ALA A 61 -4.29 -1.13 5.04
N SER A 62 -3.17 -1.31 5.75
CA SER A 62 -2.08 -2.16 5.27
C SER A 62 -2.49 -3.62 5.09
N HIS A 63 -3.58 -4.08 5.72
CA HIS A 63 -3.87 -5.50 5.93
C HIS A 63 -2.68 -6.19 6.65
N ARG A 64 -2.67 -7.54 6.73
CA ARG A 64 -1.50 -8.27 7.23
C ARG A 64 -0.23 -7.92 6.44
N TYR A 65 0.86 -7.74 7.17
CA TYR A 65 2.17 -7.41 6.61
C TYR A 65 2.84 -8.64 5.98
N ASP A 66 2.86 -9.75 6.70
CA ASP A 66 3.51 -11.00 6.33
C ASP A 66 2.64 -12.23 6.66
N LEU A 67 3.24 -13.42 6.71
CA LEU A 67 2.57 -14.66 7.11
C LEU A 67 2.49 -14.85 8.63
N SER A 68 3.32 -14.14 9.39
CA SER A 68 3.47 -14.33 10.83
C SER A 68 2.44 -13.54 11.62
N GLY A 69 1.98 -12.39 11.11
CA GLY A 69 1.04 -11.52 11.83
C GLY A 69 -0.44 -11.96 11.80
N MET A 70 -0.86 -12.72 10.78
CA MET A 70 -2.26 -13.15 10.64
C MET A 70 -2.36 -14.42 9.79
N LEU A 71 -2.95 -15.47 10.38
CA LEU A 71 -3.34 -16.68 9.67
C LEU A 71 -4.46 -16.34 8.68
N MET A 72 -4.30 -16.76 7.43
CA MET A 72 -5.35 -16.67 6.42
C MET A 72 -5.38 -18.01 5.71
N VAL A 73 -6.43 -18.78 6.01
CA VAL A 73 -6.69 -20.06 5.36
C VAL A 73 -7.23 -19.77 3.96
N LYS A 74 -6.74 -20.55 3.00
CA LYS A 74 -7.21 -20.53 1.61
C LYS A 74 -7.65 -21.94 1.24
N ASP A 75 -8.48 -22.02 0.22
CA ASP A 75 -9.00 -23.22 -0.45
C ASP A 75 -7.94 -23.97 -1.29
N ASN A 76 -6.67 -23.90 -0.88
CA ASN A 76 -5.56 -24.57 -1.57
C ASN A 76 -5.71 -26.10 -1.57
#